data_AF-A0A9W6VI57-F1
#
_entry.id   AF-A0A9W6VI57-F1
#
_cell.length_a   1.000
_cell.length_b   1.000
_cell.length_c   1.000
_cell.angle_alpha   90.00
_cell.angle_beta   90.00
_cell.angle_gamma   90.00
#
_symmetry.space_group_name_H-M   'P 1'
#
loop_
_entity.id
_entity.type
_entity.pdbx_description
1 polymer ?
#
loop_
_entity_poly.entity_id
_entity_poly.type
_entity_poly.pdbx_seq_one_letter_code
_entity_poly.pdbx_strand_id
1 'polypeptide(L)' 'MQDWSTEHWTSPPQVHRLNDYDHFGHPLYQRPTLDGRLHWASTETSTEYAGHIEGALTAGLRAAQAVLNGQASANRR' A
#
# COMPACT_ATOMS: atom_id res chain seq x y z
N MET A 1 -13.32 20.15 13.73
CA MET A 1 -11.99 19.55 13.51
C MET A 1 -12.12 18.07 13.84
N GLN A 2 -11.58 17.19 13.01
CA GLN A 2 -11.56 15.74 13.25
C GLN A 2 -10.20 15.34 13.83
N ASP A 3 -10.19 14.56 14.91
CA ASP A 3 -8.98 13.89 15.38
C ASP A 3 -8.89 12.52 14.70
N TRP A 4 -7.91 12.38 13.80
CA TRP A 4 -7.69 11.13 13.07
C TRP A 4 -6.82 10.14 13.84
N SER A 5 -6.11 10.59 14.88
CA SER A 5 -5.19 9.74 15.65
C SER A 5 -5.95 8.77 16.57
N THR A 6 -7.20 9.07 16.89
CA THR A 6 -8.09 8.22 17.69
C THR A 6 -9.07 7.41 16.84
N GLU A 7 -9.07 7.60 15.52
CA GLU A 7 -10.02 6.94 14.63
C GLU A 7 -9.52 5.54 14.25
N HIS A 8 -10.29 4.53 14.70
CA HIS A 8 -9.95 3.11 14.62
C HIS A 8 -9.59 2.65 13.21
N TRP A 9 -10.31 3.12 12.19
CA TRP A 9 -10.14 2.63 10.83
C TRP A 9 -8.96 3.26 10.08
N THR A 10 -8.37 4.33 10.62
CA THR A 10 -7.28 5.06 9.97
C THR A 10 -5.98 5.03 10.77
N SER A 11 -6.04 4.83 12.09
CA SER A 11 -4.87 4.85 12.96
C SER A 11 -4.84 3.62 13.88
N PRO A 12 -3.70 2.91 13.94
CA PRO A 12 -3.53 1.84 14.91
C PRO A 12 -3.45 2.41 16.34
N PRO A 13 -3.71 1.60 17.37
CA PRO A 13 -3.40 1.98 18.73
C PRO A 13 -1.94 2.42 18.84
N GLN A 14 -1.70 3.51 19.58
CA GLN A 14 -0.36 4.07 19.78
C GLN A 14 0.30 4.63 18.51
N VAL A 15 -0.48 5.10 17.53
CA VAL A 15 0.03 5.76 16.30
C VAL A 15 1.06 6.88 16.56
N HIS A 16 0.97 7.57 17.69
CA HIS A 16 1.93 8.59 18.13
C HIS A 16 3.37 8.08 18.30
N ARG A 17 3.59 6.76 18.31
CA ARG A 17 4.92 6.13 18.34
C ARG A 17 5.47 5.83 16.94
N LEU A 18 4.61 5.87 15.92
CA LEU A 18 4.93 5.59 14.52
C LEU A 18 5.31 6.89 13.79
N ASN A 19 6.28 7.63 14.34
CA ASN A 19 6.78 8.87 13.74
C ASN A 19 7.98 8.63 12.82
N ASP A 20 8.37 7.37 12.66
CA ASP A 20 9.47 6.96 11.81
C ASP A 20 8.94 6.60 10.42
N TYR A 21 9.44 7.32 9.42
CA TYR A 21 9.04 7.19 8.02
C TYR A 21 10.00 6.31 7.21
N ASP A 22 11.00 5.69 7.85
CA ASP A 22 12.04 4.86 7.22
C ASP A 22 11.48 3.65 6.44
N HIS A 23 10.23 3.27 6.69
CA HIS A 23 9.56 2.15 6.01
C HIS A 23 8.65 2.58 4.85
N PHE A 24 8.55 3.87 4.56
CA PHE A 24 7.81 4.34 3.39
C PHE A 24 8.45 3.82 2.10
N GLY A 25 7.61 3.26 1.23
CA GLY A 25 8.06 2.67 -0.03
C GLY A 25 8.91 1.40 0.11
N HIS A 26 8.98 0.79 1.30
CA HIS A 26 9.88 -0.34 1.55
C HIS A 26 9.73 -1.46 0.50
N PRO A 27 10.83 -2.02 -0.04
CA PRO A 27 10.80 -2.96 -1.17
C PRO A 27 9.93 -4.21 -0.97
N LEU A 28 9.75 -4.64 0.28
CA LEU A 28 8.87 -5.78 0.60
C LEU A 28 7.41 -5.53 0.22
N TYR A 29 6.93 -4.30 0.34
CA TYR A 29 5.55 -3.93 0.00
C TYR A 29 5.36 -3.65 -1.49
N GLN A 30 6.44 -3.62 -2.28
CA GLN A 30 6.38 -3.48 -3.74
C GLN A 30 6.02 -4.78 -4.45
N ARG A 31 6.15 -5.92 -3.77
CA ARG A 31 5.95 -7.27 -4.33
C ARG A 31 4.67 -7.89 -3.78
N PRO A 32 3.92 -8.64 -4.61
CA PRO A 32 2.77 -9.37 -4.11
C PRO A 32 3.22 -10.55 -3.24
N THR A 33 2.37 -10.92 -2.28
CA THR A 33 2.58 -12.05 -1.36
C THR A 33 1.46 -13.08 -1.55
N LEU A 34 1.47 -14.17 -0.78
CA LEU A 34 0.47 -15.25 -0.88
C LEU A 34 0.36 -15.81 -2.31
N ASP A 35 1.50 -16.26 -2.86
CA ASP A 35 1.64 -16.76 -4.24
C ASP A 35 1.16 -15.77 -5.31
N GLY A 36 1.37 -14.47 -5.07
CA GLY A 36 0.97 -13.44 -6.03
C GLY A 36 -0.50 -13.03 -5.94
N ARG A 37 -1.23 -13.43 -4.90
CA ARG A 37 -2.67 -13.13 -4.74
C ARG A 37 -2.94 -11.91 -3.85
N LEU A 38 -2.01 -11.56 -2.96
CA LEU A 38 -2.14 -10.41 -2.06
C LEU A 38 -1.25 -9.26 -2.53
N HIS A 39 -1.86 -8.11 -2.82
CA HIS A 39 -1.17 -6.90 -3.27
C HIS A 39 -1.35 -5.75 -2.26
N TRP A 40 -0.28 -4.99 -2.03
CA TRP A 40 -0.28 -3.81 -1.15
C TRP A 40 -0.48 -2.53 -1.95
N ALA A 41 -1.31 -1.60 -1.43
CA ALA A 41 -1.75 -0.41 -2.18
C ALA A 41 -1.97 0.86 -1.32
N SER A 42 -1.43 0.92 -0.10
CA SER A 42 -1.55 2.14 0.73
C SER A 42 -0.57 3.23 0.29
N THR A 43 -0.79 4.48 0.71
CA THR A 43 0.13 5.59 0.41
C THR A 43 1.55 5.32 0.91
N GLU A 44 1.69 4.74 2.10
CA GLU A 44 2.97 4.39 2.73
C GLU A 44 3.72 3.31 1.94
N THR A 45 3.04 2.59 1.05
CA THR A 45 3.65 1.57 0.18
C THR A 45 4.15 2.14 -1.14
N SER A 46 3.94 3.42 -1.41
CA SER A 46 4.46 4.06 -2.61
C SER A 46 5.94 4.43 -2.45
N THR A 47 6.75 4.24 -3.49
CA THR A 47 8.12 4.76 -3.53
C THR A 47 8.18 6.26 -3.80
N GLU A 48 7.06 6.85 -4.23
CA GLU A 48 6.92 8.27 -4.53
C GLU A 48 5.69 8.85 -3.82
N TYR A 49 5.81 10.05 -3.28
CA TYR A 49 4.69 10.75 -2.62
C TYR A 49 4.04 9.95 -1.47
N ALA A 50 4.82 9.17 -0.72
CA ALA A 50 4.31 8.44 0.44
C ALA A 50 3.75 9.39 1.50
N GLY A 51 2.65 9.01 2.15
CA GLY A 51 1.87 9.87 3.05
C GLY A 51 0.96 10.89 2.33
N HIS A 52 0.94 10.92 0.99
CA HIS A 52 0.10 11.81 0.19
C HIS A 52 -0.90 11.02 -0.68
N ILE A 53 -1.89 11.72 -1.24
CA ILE A 53 -2.93 11.10 -2.09
C ILE A 53 -2.30 10.49 -3.35
N GLU A 54 -1.32 11.16 -3.94
CA GLU A 54 -0.59 10.72 -5.12
C GLU A 54 0.09 9.36 -4.87
N GLY A 55 0.65 9.15 -3.68
CA GLY A 55 1.20 7.85 -3.28
C GLY A 55 0.14 6.75 -3.26
N ALA A 56 -1.06 7.04 -2.73
CA ALA A 56 -2.16 6.08 -2.73
C ALA A 56 -2.62 5.73 -4.16
N LEU A 57 -2.72 6.73 -5.05
CA LEU A 57 -3.09 6.53 -6.45
C LEU A 57 -2.04 5.68 -7.18
N THR A 58 -0.76 6.01 -7.03
CA THR A 58 0.35 5.27 -7.64
C THR A 58 0.40 3.82 -7.15
N ALA A 59 0.31 3.60 -5.83
CA ALA A 59 0.33 2.26 -5.26
C ALA A 59 -0.90 1.43 -5.68
N GLY A 60 -2.09 2.04 -5.71
CA GLY A 60 -3.33 1.42 -6.20
C GLY A 60 -3.25 1.02 -7.67
N LEU A 61 -2.76 1.90 -8.55
CA LEU A 61 -2.60 1.61 -9.96
C LEU A 61 -1.61 0.45 -10.20
N ARG A 62 -0.46 0.47 -9.49
CA ARG A 62 0.52 -0.63 -9.53
C ARG A 62 -0.12 -1.96 -9.14
N ALA A 63 -0.88 -1.99 -8.04
CA ALA A 63 -1.55 -3.20 -7.59
C ALA A 63 -2.57 -3.72 -8.61
N ALA A 64 -3.41 -2.83 -9.15
CA ALA A 64 -4.40 -3.18 -10.16
C ALA A 64 -3.77 -3.76 -11.44
N GLN A 65 -2.72 -3.13 -11.95
CA GLN A 65 -1.96 -3.61 -13.11
C GLN A 65 -1.36 -5.01 -12.85
N ALA A 66 -0.80 -5.23 -11.67
CA ALA A 66 -0.23 -6.53 -11.31
C ALA A 66 -1.31 -7.64 -11.29
N VAL A 67 -2.50 -7.36 -10.76
CA VAL A 67 -3.63 -8.31 -10.80
C VAL A 67 -4.02 -8.62 -12.25
N LEU A 68 -4.26 -7.60 -13.08
CA LEU A 68 -4.66 -7.80 -14.49
C LEU A 68 -3.64 -8.62 -15.27
N ASN A 69 -2.34 -8.35 -15.07
CA ASN A 69 -1.25 -9.08 -15.73
C ASN A 69 -1.12 -10.53 -15.22
N GLY A 70 -1.35 -10.76 -13.93
CA GLY A 70 -1.38 -12.09 -13.33
C GLY A 70 -2.53 -12.95 -13.87
N GLN A 71 -3.73 -12.38 -13.97
CA GLN A 71 -4.91 -13.06 -14.55
C GLN A 71 -4.70 -13.40 -16.02
N ALA A 72 -4.16 -12.47 -16.81
CA ALA A 72 -3.84 -12.72 -18.22
C ALA A 72 -2.83 -13.86 -18.40
N SER A 73 -1.91 -14.04 -17.44
CA SER A 73 -0.92 -15.12 -17.47
C SER A 73 -1.51 -16.46 -17.03
N ALA A 74 -2.47 -16.46 -16.10
CA ALA A 74 -3.20 -17.65 -15.69
C ALA A 74 -4.13 -18.18 -16.79
N ASN A 75 -4.82 -17.28 -17.52
CA ASN A 75 -5.77 -17.64 -18.57
C ASN A 75 -5.12 -18.15 -19.88
N ARG A 76 -3.78 -18.07 -19.98
CA ARG A 76 -2.99 -18.55 -21.12
C ARG A 76 -2.36 -19.93 -20.90
N ARG A 77 -2.56 -20.54 -19.72
CA ARG A 77 -2.07 -21.87 -19.36
C ARG A 77 -3.24 -22.86 -19.37
#